data_AF-A0A2V7JKK5-F1
#
_entry.id   AF-A0A2V7JKK5-F1
#
_cell.length_a   1.000
_cell.length_b   1.000
_cell.length_c   1.000
_cell.angle_alpha   90.00
_cell.angle_beta   90.00
_cell.angle_gamma   90.00
#
_symmetry.space_group_name_H-M   'P 1'
#
loop_
_entity.id
_entity.type
_entity.pdbx_description
1 polymer ?
#
loop_
_entity_poly.entity_id
_entity_poly.type
_entity_poly.pdbx_seq_one_letter_code
_entity_poly.pdbx_strand_id
1 'polypeptide(L)'
;MKIFLRNLILCALPLLFAAGAGHYFTTIQGSCGAMVGALFSTPPGRTIDNPSRRAVMKHIGTLLALSLVMGRGLAAQDTSKAAAPAPAPTPAPAAQITVDEAAIAKAVMDRQPQDTGSAFPADVSQLICWTKVTGAGGASLHHVWFHGDTQVGDVELQVGGSPWRTWSRKTVPADWTGAWHVEIRDAAGAVLKRIDFTV
;
A
#
# COMPACT_ATOMS: atom_id res chain seq x y z
N MET A 1 -12.97 4.66 -46.97
CA MET A 1 -12.08 3.97 -47.93
C MET A 1 -11.12 4.99 -48.52
N LYS A 2 -9.82 4.69 -48.42
CA LYS A 2 -8.73 5.07 -49.34
C LYS A 2 -8.26 6.54 -49.32
N ILE A 3 -7.16 6.85 -48.63
CA ILE A 3 -5.72 6.81 -49.04
C ILE A 3 -5.32 8.11 -49.77
N PHE A 4 -4.08 8.53 -49.50
CA PHE A 4 -3.14 9.38 -50.26
C PHE A 4 -2.85 10.72 -49.57
N LEU A 5 -1.67 10.87 -48.94
CA LEU A 5 -0.35 11.16 -49.55
C LEU A 5 -0.02 12.66 -49.43
N ARG A 6 0.76 13.03 -48.41
CA ARG A 6 1.51 14.29 -48.21
C ARG A 6 2.04 14.22 -46.78
N ASN A 7 3.28 13.89 -46.49
CA ASN A 7 4.46 14.63 -46.91
C ASN A 7 5.69 13.74 -46.73
N LEU A 8 6.25 13.31 -47.86
CA LEU A 8 7.64 12.93 -48.00
C LEU A 8 8.46 14.23 -47.99
N ILE A 9 9.18 14.51 -46.91
CA ILE A 9 10.29 15.47 -46.94
C ILE A 9 11.54 14.72 -46.50
N LEU A 10 12.23 14.21 -47.52
CA LEU A 10 13.66 13.99 -47.52
C LEU A 10 14.35 15.32 -47.20
N CYS A 11 15.10 15.38 -46.09
CA CYS A 11 16.24 16.27 -45.98
C CYS A 11 17.41 15.44 -45.45
N ALA A 12 18.17 14.91 -46.40
CA ALA A 12 19.53 14.47 -46.18
C ALA A 12 20.40 15.71 -45.89
N LEU A 13 21.13 15.69 -44.78
CA LEU A 13 22.42 16.35 -44.67
C LEU A 13 23.29 15.60 -43.65
N PRO A 14 24.31 14.87 -44.12
CA PRO A 14 25.40 14.37 -43.30
C PRO A 14 26.63 15.27 -43.47
N LEU A 15 27.11 15.93 -42.41
CA LEU A 15 28.47 16.50 -42.32
C LEU A 15 28.85 16.52 -40.83
N LEU A 16 29.71 15.63 -40.35
CA LEU A 16 31.18 15.59 -40.41
C LEU A 16 31.86 16.27 -39.19
N PHE A 17 32.69 15.47 -38.52
CA PHE A 17 33.89 15.81 -37.73
C PHE A 17 33.78 16.60 -36.43
N ALA A 18 34.11 15.92 -35.33
CA ALA A 18 35.37 16.20 -34.64
C ALA A 18 35.84 14.97 -33.88
N ALA A 19 36.96 14.42 -34.35
CA ALA A 19 37.79 13.48 -33.61
C ALA A 19 38.41 14.21 -32.40
N GLY A 20 38.33 13.58 -31.24
CA GLY A 20 39.03 13.99 -30.03
C GLY A 20 39.50 12.74 -29.30
N ALA A 21 40.54 12.10 -29.84
CA ALA A 21 41.31 11.10 -29.13
C ALA A 21 42.11 11.80 -28.03
N GLY A 22 41.83 11.43 -26.78
CA GLY A 22 42.57 11.84 -25.59
C GLY A 22 42.45 10.72 -24.57
N HIS A 23 43.16 9.62 -24.83
CA HIS A 23 43.50 8.64 -23.80
C HIS A 23 44.52 9.24 -22.83
N TYR A 24 44.73 8.54 -21.71
CA TYR A 24 45.64 8.79 -20.58
C TYR A 24 45.01 9.58 -19.43
N PHE A 25 45.11 9.16 -18.17
CA PHE A 25 45.56 7.92 -17.57
C PHE A 25 45.18 8.01 -16.09
N THR A 26 44.75 6.88 -15.58
CA THR A 26 44.59 6.48 -14.18
C THR A 26 45.42 7.20 -13.10
N THR A 27 44.72 7.63 -12.05
CA THR A 27 45.07 7.38 -10.64
C THR A 27 43.74 7.05 -9.94
N ILE A 28 43.46 5.83 -9.44
CA ILE A 28 43.99 5.19 -8.22
C ILE A 28 43.82 6.20 -7.06
N GLN A 29 43.08 5.99 -5.96
CA GLN A 29 42.69 4.82 -5.18
C GLN A 29 41.49 5.28 -4.33
N GLY A 30 40.41 4.53 -4.17
CA GLY A 30 40.36 3.52 -3.12
C GLY A 30 40.10 4.15 -1.75
N SER A 31 38.83 4.49 -1.52
CA SER A 31 38.25 4.46 -0.17
C SER A 31 38.26 3.01 0.30
N CYS A 32 39.15 2.65 1.24
CA CYS A 32 39.01 1.56 2.21
C CYS A 32 40.33 1.34 2.97
N GLY A 33 40.22 1.23 4.30
CA GLY A 33 41.31 1.08 5.26
C GLY A 33 40.86 1.72 6.58
N ALA A 34 39.80 1.23 7.23
CA ALA A 34 39.79 -0.03 7.98
C ALA A 34 41.03 -0.18 8.87
N MET A 35 41.17 0.72 9.85
CA MET A 35 42.01 0.48 11.02
C MET A 35 41.28 -0.49 11.95
N VAL A 36 41.67 -1.76 11.81
CA VAL A 36 41.50 -2.84 12.77
C VAL A 36 42.32 -2.50 14.04
N GLY A 37 41.73 -2.62 15.22
CA GLY A 37 42.48 -2.39 16.46
C GLY A 37 41.69 -2.47 17.77
N ALA A 38 41.01 -3.61 17.97
CA ALA A 38 40.57 -4.21 19.23
C ALA A 38 40.70 -3.40 20.55
N LEU A 39 39.56 -3.02 21.12
CA LEU A 39 39.35 -2.99 22.56
C LEU A 39 38.05 -3.74 22.89
N PHE A 40 38.22 -5.06 23.04
CA PHE A 40 37.25 -5.93 23.65
C PHE A 40 37.08 -5.54 25.12
N SER A 41 35.88 -5.13 25.53
CA SER A 41 35.38 -5.25 26.90
C SER A 41 33.87 -5.11 26.93
N THR A 42 33.18 -6.21 26.61
CA THR A 42 31.78 -6.44 27.01
C THR A 42 31.79 -7.36 28.23
N PRO A 43 31.20 -6.95 29.37
CA PRO A 43 30.81 -7.88 30.42
C PRO A 43 29.45 -8.53 30.11
N PRO A 44 29.16 -9.70 30.69
CA PRO A 44 28.09 -10.58 30.27
C PRO A 44 26.71 -10.15 30.77
N GLY A 45 25.69 -10.61 30.04
CA GLY A 45 24.29 -10.45 30.38
C GLY A 45 23.94 -10.99 31.77
N ARG A 46 23.16 -10.21 32.52
CA ARG A 46 22.38 -10.68 33.66
C ARG A 46 20.94 -10.85 33.23
N THR A 47 20.59 -12.09 32.95
CA THR A 47 19.22 -12.59 33.12
C THR A 47 19.02 -12.89 34.59
N ILE A 48 18.12 -12.15 35.25
CA ILE A 48 17.51 -12.53 36.53
C ILE A 48 16.04 -12.16 36.32
N ASP A 49 15.24 -13.07 35.77
CA ASP A 49 14.44 -14.03 36.53
C ASP A 49 13.61 -13.31 37.62
N ASN A 50 12.31 -13.13 37.36
CA ASN A 50 11.33 -12.61 38.30
C ASN A 50 10.54 -13.78 38.91
N PRO A 51 10.87 -14.25 40.12
CA PRO A 51 10.05 -15.21 40.85
C PRO A 51 9.42 -14.58 42.09
N SER A 52 8.36 -13.81 41.89
CA SER A 52 7.37 -13.53 42.95
C SER A 52 6.09 -14.28 42.60
N ARG A 53 6.05 -15.59 42.84
CA ARG A 53 5.40 -16.19 44.04
C ARG A 53 4.14 -15.42 44.41
N ARG A 54 2.99 -15.94 43.98
CA ARG A 54 2.18 -16.87 44.80
C ARG A 54 1.50 -16.11 45.96
N ALA A 55 0.26 -15.71 45.74
CA ALA A 55 -0.71 -15.54 46.82
C ALA A 55 -2.09 -16.01 46.33
N VAL A 56 -2.26 -17.33 46.41
CA VAL A 56 -3.55 -17.97 46.63
C VAL A 56 -4.07 -17.47 47.97
N MET A 57 -5.27 -16.89 48.04
CA MET A 57 -6.09 -16.99 49.24
C MET A 57 -7.57 -16.79 48.89
N LYS A 58 -8.31 -17.89 49.02
CA LYS A 58 -9.76 -17.95 49.12
C LYS A 58 -10.21 -17.19 50.36
N HIS A 59 -11.13 -16.25 50.23
CA HIS A 59 -11.98 -15.84 51.35
C HIS A 59 -13.44 -15.82 50.91
N ILE A 60 -14.03 -17.01 51.01
CA ILE A 60 -15.44 -17.21 51.30
C ILE A 60 -15.67 -16.63 52.70
N GLY A 61 -16.55 -15.64 52.80
CA GLY A 61 -16.89 -14.94 54.04
C GLY A 61 -18.30 -14.38 53.94
N THR A 62 -19.27 -15.28 54.03
CA THR A 62 -20.70 -15.02 54.19
C THR A 62 -20.94 -14.19 55.46
N LEU A 63 -21.58 -13.02 55.38
CA LEU A 63 -22.30 -12.45 56.51
C LEU A 63 -23.56 -11.69 56.06
N LEU A 64 -24.67 -12.29 56.48
CA LEU A 64 -26.05 -11.86 56.57
C LEU A 64 -26.22 -10.41 57.09
N ALA A 65 -27.02 -9.59 56.41
CA ALA A 65 -27.80 -8.53 57.07
C ALA A 65 -29.06 -8.22 56.25
N LEU A 66 -30.16 -8.76 56.77
CA LEU A 66 -31.54 -8.55 56.40
C LEU A 66 -31.98 -7.15 56.87
N SER A 67 -32.51 -6.32 55.97
CA SER A 67 -33.42 -5.23 56.37
C SER A 67 -34.45 -4.95 55.28
N LEU A 68 -35.63 -5.51 55.55
CA LEU A 68 -36.90 -5.23 54.91
C LEU A 68 -37.36 -3.82 55.32
N VAL A 69 -37.51 -2.88 54.38
CA VAL A 69 -38.42 -1.74 54.56
C VAL A 69 -39.37 -1.71 53.38
N MET A 70 -40.60 -2.08 53.71
CA MET A 70 -41.79 -1.92 52.89
C MET A 70 -42.17 -0.43 52.92
N GLY A 71 -42.07 0.23 51.77
CA GLY A 71 -42.53 1.61 51.56
C GLY A 71 -43.40 1.67 50.32
N ARG A 72 -44.67 1.29 50.45
CA ARG A 72 -45.72 1.56 49.46
C ARG A 72 -45.98 3.07 49.43
N GLY A 73 -45.40 3.75 48.46
CA GLY A 73 -45.84 5.07 48.00
C GLY A 73 -46.63 4.91 46.70
N LEU A 74 -47.96 5.00 46.79
CA LEU A 74 -48.83 5.34 45.67
C LEU A 74 -48.60 6.82 45.33
N ALA A 75 -48.26 7.15 44.08
CA ALA A 75 -48.84 8.28 43.34
C ALA A 75 -48.11 8.50 42.00
N ALA A 76 -48.90 8.97 41.03
CA ALA A 76 -48.50 9.55 39.76
C ALA A 76 -48.02 8.58 38.67
N GLN A 77 -49.00 8.03 37.96
CA GLN A 77 -48.87 7.72 36.55
C GLN A 77 -48.49 9.01 35.81
N ASP A 78 -47.22 9.15 35.44
CA ASP A 78 -46.86 10.07 34.38
C ASP A 78 -47.03 9.32 33.06
N THR A 79 -48.08 9.67 32.34
CA THR A 79 -48.28 9.26 30.96
C THR A 79 -47.33 10.09 30.09
N SER A 80 -46.04 9.81 30.20
CA SER A 80 -45.10 10.20 29.15
C SER A 80 -45.32 9.20 28.03
N LYS A 81 -46.09 9.65 27.03
CA LYS A 81 -46.19 9.11 25.70
C LYS A 81 -44.78 8.72 25.24
N ALA A 82 -44.45 7.43 25.39
CA ALA A 82 -43.29 6.83 24.80
C ALA A 82 -43.43 7.06 23.29
N ALA A 83 -42.74 8.09 22.80
CA ALA A 83 -42.52 8.28 21.38
C ALA A 83 -41.93 6.96 20.88
N ALA A 84 -42.61 6.36 19.90
CA ALA A 84 -42.09 5.20 19.20
C ALA A 84 -40.61 5.45 18.87
N PRO A 85 -39.71 4.48 19.10
CA PRO A 85 -38.33 4.63 18.71
C PRO A 85 -38.32 4.96 17.22
N ALA A 86 -37.84 6.16 16.88
CA ALA A 86 -37.61 6.55 15.50
C ALA A 86 -36.78 5.43 14.85
N PRO A 87 -37.15 4.97 13.64
CA PRO A 87 -36.38 3.94 12.96
C PRO A 87 -34.93 4.39 12.92
N ALA A 88 -34.04 3.56 13.46
CA ALA A 88 -32.60 3.79 13.40
C ALA A 88 -32.23 4.10 11.94
N PRO A 89 -31.36 5.09 11.69
CA PRO A 89 -30.94 5.39 10.33
C PRO A 89 -30.37 4.12 9.73
N THR A 90 -31.02 3.61 8.68
CA THR A 90 -30.48 2.55 7.84
C THR A 90 -29.08 2.98 7.42
N PRO A 91 -28.02 2.21 7.71
CA PRO A 91 -26.70 2.53 7.21
C PRO A 91 -26.81 2.68 5.69
N ALA A 92 -26.42 3.84 5.17
CA ALA A 92 -26.29 4.01 3.74
C ALA A 92 -25.44 2.86 3.20
N PRO A 93 -25.82 2.22 2.08
CA PRO A 93 -25.03 1.14 1.52
C PRO A 93 -23.60 1.64 1.38
N ALA A 94 -22.67 0.98 2.06
CA ALA A 94 -21.24 1.27 1.94
C ALA A 94 -20.92 1.21 0.44
N ALA A 95 -20.44 2.32 -0.11
CA ALA A 95 -20.11 2.40 -1.53
C ALA A 95 -19.15 1.25 -1.86
N GLN A 96 -19.63 0.26 -2.60
CA GLN A 96 -18.84 -0.91 -2.94
C GLN A 96 -17.85 -0.52 -4.03
N ILE A 97 -16.60 -0.31 -3.63
CA ILE A 97 -15.52 -0.03 -4.57
C ILE A 97 -15.31 -1.27 -5.42
N THR A 98 -15.44 -1.12 -6.74
CA THR A 98 -15.21 -2.20 -7.70
C THR A 98 -14.03 -1.84 -8.60
N VAL A 99 -13.07 -2.75 -8.72
CA VAL A 99 -11.98 -2.64 -9.69
C VAL A 99 -12.42 -3.32 -10.98
N ASP A 100 -12.79 -2.52 -11.99
CA ASP A 100 -13.23 -3.05 -13.28
C ASP A 100 -12.06 -3.65 -14.07
N GLU A 101 -10.92 -2.96 -14.06
CA GLU A 101 -9.78 -3.33 -14.86
C GLU A 101 -8.49 -2.90 -14.16
N ALA A 102 -7.50 -3.77 -14.16
CA ALA A 102 -6.21 -3.48 -13.59
C ALA A 102 -5.13 -4.26 -14.34
N ALA A 103 -4.07 -3.57 -14.74
CA ALA A 103 -3.00 -4.12 -15.56
C ALA A 103 -1.65 -3.50 -15.20
N ILE A 104 -0.59 -4.31 -15.32
CA ILE A 104 0.78 -3.82 -15.28
C ILE A 104 1.21 -3.49 -16.71
N ALA A 105 1.85 -2.35 -16.88
CA ALA A 105 2.21 -1.77 -18.16
C ALA A 105 3.60 -1.13 -18.09
N LYS A 106 4.31 -1.07 -19.22
CA LYS A 106 5.59 -0.36 -19.30
C LYS A 106 5.39 1.15 -19.47
N ALA A 107 4.30 1.54 -20.15
CA ALA A 107 3.99 2.93 -20.41
C ALA A 107 2.47 3.17 -20.34
N VAL A 108 2.09 4.44 -20.23
CA VAL A 108 0.69 4.87 -20.37
C VAL A 108 0.65 5.96 -21.43
N MET A 109 -0.15 5.77 -22.46
CA MET A 109 -0.39 6.73 -23.53
C MET A 109 -1.89 6.95 -23.69
N ASP A 110 -2.32 8.20 -23.83
CA ASP A 110 -3.74 8.57 -23.93
C ASP A 110 -4.62 8.00 -22.80
N ARG A 111 -4.08 7.92 -21.58
CA ARG A 111 -4.71 7.33 -20.38
C ARG A 111 -5.05 5.85 -20.52
N GLN A 112 -4.35 5.14 -21.41
CA GLN A 112 -4.42 3.70 -21.62
C GLN A 112 -3.07 3.05 -21.36
N PRO A 113 -3.03 1.89 -20.69
CA PRO A 113 -1.79 1.16 -20.49
C PRO A 113 -1.26 0.62 -21.83
N GLN A 114 0.05 0.70 -22.03
CA GLN A 114 0.78 0.20 -23.19
C GLN A 114 1.78 -0.89 -22.76
N ASP A 115 2.00 -1.86 -23.65
CA ASP A 115 2.85 -3.02 -23.39
C ASP A 115 2.45 -3.72 -22.08
N THR A 116 1.17 -4.10 -21.97
CA THR A 116 0.66 -4.80 -20.81
C THR A 116 1.10 -6.26 -20.80
N GLY A 117 1.37 -6.78 -19.61
CA GLY A 117 1.82 -8.16 -19.45
C GLY A 117 1.93 -8.59 -18.00
N SER A 118 2.18 -9.87 -17.81
CA SER A 118 2.53 -10.49 -16.52
C SER A 118 4.01 -10.87 -16.44
N ALA A 119 4.77 -10.71 -17.52
CA ALA A 119 6.20 -10.95 -17.57
C ALA A 119 6.87 -9.77 -18.28
N PHE A 120 7.85 -9.19 -17.61
CA PHE A 120 8.64 -8.07 -18.11
C PHE A 120 10.12 -8.46 -18.08
N PRO A 121 10.95 -7.82 -18.91
CA PRO A 121 12.37 -8.09 -18.88
C PRO A 121 13.04 -7.31 -17.74
N ALA A 122 14.17 -7.82 -17.24
CA ALA A 122 14.91 -7.23 -16.12
C ALA A 122 15.36 -5.78 -16.34
N ASP A 123 15.49 -5.35 -17.60
CA ASP A 123 15.88 -3.99 -18.01
C ASP A 123 14.70 -3.00 -18.04
N VAL A 124 13.50 -3.40 -17.61
CA VAL A 124 12.26 -2.62 -17.74
C VAL A 124 12.31 -1.24 -17.09
N SER A 125 13.22 -0.99 -16.15
CA SER A 125 13.51 0.30 -15.48
C SER A 125 12.33 0.92 -14.69
N GLN A 126 11.13 0.95 -15.26
CA GLN A 126 9.90 1.43 -14.66
C GLN A 126 8.72 0.56 -15.09
N LEU A 127 7.89 0.22 -14.11
CA LEU A 127 6.58 -0.40 -14.33
C LEU A 127 5.48 0.50 -13.80
N ILE A 128 4.31 0.37 -14.41
CA ILE A 128 3.12 1.14 -14.09
C ILE A 128 2.01 0.16 -13.74
N CYS A 129 1.41 0.34 -12.57
CA CYS A 129 0.15 -0.32 -12.23
C CYS A 129 -0.97 0.64 -12.61
N TRP A 130 -1.67 0.32 -13.69
CA TRP A 130 -2.83 1.07 -14.16
C TRP A 130 -4.10 0.39 -13.64
N THR A 131 -5.02 1.20 -13.14
CA THR A 131 -6.29 0.72 -12.58
C THR A 131 -7.45 1.60 -13.01
N LYS A 132 -8.57 0.94 -13.28
CA LYS A 132 -9.86 1.55 -13.53
C LYS A 132 -10.84 1.04 -12.48
N VAL A 133 -11.48 1.98 -11.81
CA VAL A 133 -12.38 1.71 -10.70
C VAL A 133 -13.72 2.39 -10.91
N THR A 134 -14.78 1.75 -10.41
CA THR A 134 -16.15 2.25 -10.40
C THR A 134 -16.67 2.18 -8.96
N GLY A 135 -17.50 3.15 -8.58
CA GLY A 135 -18.07 3.24 -7.23
C GLY A 135 -17.15 3.84 -6.17
N ALA A 136 -15.93 4.27 -6.54
CA ALA A 136 -14.92 4.82 -5.62
C ALA A 136 -14.87 6.36 -5.58
N GLY A 137 -15.91 7.06 -6.03
CA GLY A 137 -15.89 8.53 -6.07
C GLY A 137 -15.68 9.15 -4.68
N GLY A 138 -14.59 9.88 -4.50
CA GLY A 138 -14.19 10.49 -3.23
C GLY A 138 -13.39 9.57 -2.29
N ALA A 139 -13.08 8.35 -2.69
CA ALA A 139 -12.28 7.42 -1.91
C ALA A 139 -10.78 7.50 -2.24
N SER A 140 -9.95 6.98 -1.34
CA SER A 140 -8.52 6.80 -1.56
C SER A 140 -8.21 5.33 -1.84
N LEU A 141 -7.33 5.08 -2.81
CA LEU A 141 -6.83 3.77 -3.17
C LEU A 141 -5.34 3.70 -2.90
N HIS A 142 -4.86 2.55 -2.45
CA HIS A 142 -3.45 2.30 -2.21
C HIS A 142 -2.96 1.24 -3.19
N HIS A 143 -1.94 1.58 -3.96
CA HIS A 143 -1.19 0.63 -4.76
C HIS A 143 0.04 0.19 -3.96
N VAL A 144 -0.04 -0.99 -3.37
CA VAL A 144 1.01 -1.57 -2.55
C VAL A 144 1.86 -2.51 -3.41
N TRP A 145 3.13 -2.18 -3.57
CA TRP A 145 4.09 -2.92 -4.39
C TRP A 145 4.89 -3.87 -3.52
N PHE A 146 4.94 -5.14 -3.94
CA PHE A 146 5.69 -6.20 -3.28
C PHE A 146 6.68 -6.84 -4.25
N HIS A 147 7.89 -7.08 -3.73
CA HIS A 147 8.91 -7.91 -4.36
C HIS A 147 9.11 -9.15 -3.50
N GLY A 148 8.81 -10.32 -4.06
CA GLY A 148 8.64 -11.55 -3.28
C GLY A 148 7.59 -11.34 -2.18
N ASP A 149 7.99 -11.50 -0.92
CA ASP A 149 7.15 -11.28 0.26
C ASP A 149 7.39 -9.92 0.95
N THR A 150 8.26 -9.07 0.37
CA THR A 150 8.65 -7.79 0.97
C THR A 150 7.87 -6.64 0.34
N GLN A 151 7.20 -5.84 1.16
CA GLN A 151 6.59 -4.58 0.72
C GLN A 151 7.68 -3.55 0.42
N VAL A 152 7.74 -3.08 -0.82
CA VAL A 152 8.78 -2.14 -1.31
C VAL A 152 8.23 -0.78 -1.73
N GLY A 153 6.91 -0.60 -1.68
CA GLY A 153 6.28 0.68 -1.92
C GLY A 153 4.80 0.68 -1.57
N ASP A 154 4.31 1.81 -1.10
CA ASP A 154 2.88 2.12 -0.99
C ASP A 154 2.65 3.47 -1.66
N VAL A 155 1.62 3.55 -2.49
CA VAL A 155 1.27 4.78 -3.20
C VAL A 155 -0.22 5.03 -3.05
N GLU A 156 -0.54 6.07 -2.29
CA GLU A 156 -1.90 6.56 -2.14
C GLU A 156 -2.34 7.37 -3.38
N LEU A 157 -3.53 7.07 -3.88
CA LEU A 157 -4.14 7.65 -5.07
C LEU A 157 -5.57 8.08 -4.75
N GLN A 158 -5.86 9.35 -5.00
CA GLN A 158 -7.21 9.90 -4.78
C GLN A 158 -8.11 9.63 -5.98
N VAL A 159 -9.34 9.16 -5.72
CA VAL A 159 -10.34 8.89 -6.74
C VAL A 159 -11.37 10.01 -6.77
N GLY A 160 -11.37 10.79 -7.86
CA GLY A 160 -12.25 11.96 -7.99
C GLY A 160 -13.67 11.66 -8.47
N GLY A 161 -13.98 10.44 -8.94
CA GLY A 161 -15.27 10.14 -9.56
C GLY A 161 -15.48 8.66 -9.88
N SER A 162 -16.49 8.38 -10.71
CA SER A 162 -16.84 7.02 -11.13
C SER A 162 -17.42 7.03 -12.55
N PRO A 163 -16.83 6.30 -13.52
CA PRO A 163 -15.59 5.54 -13.42
C PRO A 163 -14.37 6.46 -13.34
N TRP A 164 -13.33 6.04 -12.63
CA TRP A 164 -12.06 6.75 -12.52
C TRP A 164 -10.91 5.88 -13.00
N ARG A 165 -9.89 6.53 -13.55
CA ARG A 165 -8.66 5.87 -14.00
C ARG A 165 -7.50 6.50 -13.28
N THR A 166 -6.73 5.69 -12.60
CA THR A 166 -5.53 6.13 -11.88
C THR A 166 -4.40 5.15 -12.14
N TRP A 167 -3.16 5.59 -11.91
CA TRP A 167 -2.00 4.73 -12.05
C TRP A 167 -0.88 5.19 -11.13
N SER A 168 -0.14 4.22 -10.61
CA SER A 168 1.11 4.45 -9.89
C SER A 168 2.27 3.90 -10.70
N ARG A 169 3.45 4.49 -10.57
CA ARG A 169 4.66 3.99 -11.21
C ARG A 169 5.66 3.57 -10.15
N LYS A 170 6.40 2.50 -10.41
CA LYS A 170 7.49 2.03 -9.57
C LYS A 170 8.72 1.85 -10.44
N THR A 171 9.82 2.49 -10.06
CA THR A 171 11.13 2.24 -10.63
C THR A 171 11.63 0.89 -10.13
N VAL A 172 12.00 0.01 -11.05
CA VAL A 172 12.52 -1.34 -10.77
C VAL A 172 13.98 -1.38 -11.24
N PRO A 173 14.95 -1.44 -10.31
CA PRO A 173 16.35 -1.63 -10.66
C PRO A 173 16.59 -2.97 -11.36
N ALA A 174 17.60 -3.04 -12.23
CA ALA A 174 17.93 -4.27 -12.97
C ALA A 174 18.30 -5.46 -12.07
N ASP A 175 18.74 -5.20 -10.83
CA ASP A 175 19.08 -6.22 -9.85
C ASP A 175 17.84 -6.81 -9.16
N TRP A 176 16.66 -6.20 -9.32
CA TRP A 176 15.43 -6.59 -8.61
C TRP A 176 14.51 -7.42 -9.52
N THR A 177 15.03 -8.55 -9.97
CA THR A 177 14.31 -9.54 -10.77
C THR A 177 13.55 -10.54 -9.88
N GLY A 178 12.66 -11.32 -10.48
CA GLY A 178 11.91 -12.38 -9.82
C GLY A 178 10.42 -12.10 -9.68
N ALA A 179 9.81 -12.70 -8.66
CA ALA A 179 8.37 -12.59 -8.44
C ALA A 179 7.99 -11.25 -7.83
N TRP A 180 7.00 -10.60 -8.43
CA TRP A 180 6.45 -9.34 -7.97
C TRP A 180 4.93 -9.44 -7.87
N HIS A 181 4.34 -8.63 -7.00
CA HIS A 181 2.90 -8.45 -7.00
C HIS A 181 2.51 -7.03 -6.58
N VAL A 182 1.38 -6.56 -7.09
CA VAL A 182 0.75 -5.32 -6.64
C VAL A 182 -0.59 -5.66 -6.02
N GLU A 183 -0.84 -5.12 -4.84
CA GLU A 183 -2.14 -5.16 -4.19
C GLU A 183 -2.79 -3.78 -4.27
N ILE A 184 -4.01 -3.76 -4.80
CA ILE A 184 -4.86 -2.59 -4.86
C ILE A 184 -5.75 -2.67 -3.63
N ARG A 185 -5.53 -1.77 -2.68
CA ARG A 185 -6.26 -1.70 -1.42
C ARG A 185 -7.13 -0.45 -1.37
N ASP A 186 -8.23 -0.52 -0.62
CA ASP A 186 -9.01 0.67 -0.29
C ASP A 186 -8.40 1.45 0.89
N ALA A 187 -9.01 2.57 1.25
CA ALA A 187 -8.62 3.37 2.41
C ALA A 187 -8.76 2.64 3.76
N ALA A 188 -9.55 1.56 3.83
CA ALA A 188 -9.67 0.70 5.01
C ALA A 188 -8.57 -0.39 5.06
N GLY A 189 -7.74 -0.49 4.02
CA GLY A 189 -6.71 -1.51 3.88
C GLY A 189 -7.22 -2.85 3.36
N ALA A 190 -8.48 -2.94 2.92
CA ALA A 190 -9.03 -4.14 2.33
C ALA A 190 -8.47 -4.33 0.91
N VAL A 191 -7.96 -5.53 0.62
CA VAL A 191 -7.42 -5.88 -0.70
C VAL A 191 -8.58 -6.09 -1.66
N LEU A 192 -8.73 -5.18 -2.63
CA LEU A 192 -9.74 -5.24 -3.68
C LEU A 192 -9.31 -6.16 -4.81
N LYS A 193 -8.03 -6.08 -5.18
CA LYS A 193 -7.44 -6.85 -6.28
C LYS A 193 -5.96 -7.04 -6.05
N ARG A 194 -5.46 -8.21 -6.42
CA ARG A 194 -4.03 -8.53 -6.48
C ARG A 194 -3.64 -8.89 -7.90
N ILE A 195 -2.48 -8.43 -8.34
CA ILE A 195 -1.88 -8.75 -9.64
C ILE A 195 -0.47 -9.24 -9.40
N ASP A 196 -0.22 -10.49 -9.78
CA ASP A 196 1.10 -11.10 -9.74
C ASP A 196 1.77 -10.98 -11.12
N PHE A 197 3.06 -10.66 -11.13
CA PHE A 197 3.88 -10.53 -12.35
C PHE A 197 5.33 -10.90 -12.06
N THR A 198 6.15 -11.02 -13.09
CA THR A 198 7.58 -11.36 -12.99
C THR A 198 8.40 -10.36 -13.79
N VAL A 199 9.59 -10.03 -13.28
CA VAL A 199 10.58 -9.14 -13.89
C VAL A 199 11.91 -9.87 -14.06
#